data_AF-A0A922CYS5-F1
#
_entry.id   AF-A0A922CYS5-F1
#
_cell.length_a   1.000
_cell.length_b   1.000
_cell.length_c   1.000
_cell.angle_alpha   90.00
_cell.angle_beta   90.00
_cell.angle_gamma   90.00
#
_symmetry.space_group_name_H-M   'P 1'
#
loop_
_entity.id
_entity.type
_entity.pdbx_description
1 polymer ?
#
loop_
_entity_poly.entity_id
_entity_poly.type
_entity_poly.pdbx_seq_one_letter_code
_entity_poly.pdbx_strand_id
1 'polypeptide(L)'
;MYQDKLASLKKQLQQLEDGIHPEYLKRVKRLEHQLHERLRLNKIYKDHMYEVVDREYVAEKKAAAKEFEEKKVELQENLLSDFEDKRKMIESERHSMELNGDSTEVKPMMKRILRRRANEPAPAPEKRRKPLATALTFMLDDRDIDADLRAIARAEPPRAPPPPPPRKRLSSNNCESPVRENSDTTDTRVEDGKLLYDRRWYHRGQSVYVSSTGRELGRFPAHIHAITDEAIWVKKTNLERIRIYISQLARGKVTIKRRAS
;
A
#
# COMPACT_ATOMS: atom_id res chain seq x y z
N MET A 1 -43.09 -39.97 40.75
CA MET A 1 -42.59 -39.72 39.38
C MET A 1 -42.67 -38.24 38.98
N TYR A 2 -43.86 -37.67 38.69
CA TYR A 2 -43.97 -36.27 38.25
C TYR A 2 -43.67 -35.24 39.37
N GLN A 3 -44.11 -35.53 40.60
CA GLN A 3 -43.82 -34.66 41.76
C GLN A 3 -42.33 -34.62 42.11
N ASP A 4 -41.63 -35.76 42.02
CA ASP A 4 -40.17 -35.84 42.24
C ASP A 4 -39.38 -35.06 41.18
N LYS A 5 -39.84 -35.12 39.92
CA LYS A 5 -39.26 -34.35 38.82
C LYS A 5 -39.43 -32.84 39.05
N LEU A 6 -40.62 -32.41 39.49
CA LEU A 6 -40.90 -31.02 39.83
C LEU A 6 -40.03 -30.54 41.00
N ALA A 7 -39.88 -31.34 42.06
CA ALA A 7 -39.04 -31.02 43.21
C ALA A 7 -37.56 -30.89 42.83
N SER A 8 -37.06 -31.78 41.96
CA SER A 8 -35.70 -31.71 41.42
C SER A 8 -35.46 -30.43 40.63
N LEU A 9 -36.39 -30.06 39.74
CA LEU A 9 -36.29 -28.82 38.96
C LEU A 9 -36.36 -27.57 39.83
N LYS A 10 -37.24 -27.53 40.84
CA LYS A 10 -37.29 -26.43 41.82
C LYS A 10 -35.98 -26.30 42.61
N LYS A 11 -35.37 -27.42 42.99
CA LYS A 11 -34.06 -27.44 43.66
C LYS A 11 -32.95 -26.93 42.75
N GLN A 12 -32.93 -27.32 41.48
CA GLN A 12 -31.96 -26.81 40.50
C GLN A 12 -32.15 -25.32 40.23
N LEU A 13 -33.40 -24.84 40.19
CA LEU A 13 -33.71 -23.41 40.07
C LEU A 13 -33.16 -22.63 41.28
N GLN A 14 -33.43 -23.10 42.51
CA GLN A 14 -32.89 -22.49 43.72
C GLN A 14 -31.36 -22.49 43.72
N GLN A 15 -30.73 -23.58 43.32
CA GLN A 15 -29.26 -23.65 43.20
C GLN A 15 -28.70 -22.67 42.16
N LEU A 16 -29.46 -22.35 41.11
CA LEU A 16 -29.08 -21.33 40.13
C LEU A 16 -29.28 -19.92 40.68
N GLU A 17 -30.39 -19.66 41.39
CA GLU A 17 -30.65 -18.38 42.07
C GLU A 17 -29.59 -18.08 43.14
N ASP A 18 -29.17 -19.10 43.89
CA ASP A 18 -28.10 -19.03 44.89
C ASP A 18 -26.70 -19.03 44.26
N GLY A 19 -26.59 -19.21 42.93
CA GLY A 19 -25.31 -19.23 42.20
C GLY A 19 -24.42 -20.45 42.46
N ILE A 20 -24.91 -21.47 43.16
CA ILE A 20 -24.16 -22.67 43.55
C ILE A 20 -24.34 -23.86 42.59
N HIS A 21 -25.14 -23.69 41.53
CA HIS A 21 -25.39 -24.77 40.58
C HIS A 21 -24.07 -25.23 39.92
N PRO A 22 -23.74 -26.54 39.93
CA PRO A 22 -22.42 -27.03 39.55
C PRO A 22 -22.04 -26.73 38.10
N GLU A 23 -22.99 -26.83 37.15
CA GLU A 23 -22.75 -26.48 35.75
C GLU A 23 -22.51 -24.98 35.56
N TYR A 24 -23.18 -24.12 36.34
CA TYR A 24 -22.96 -22.68 36.32
C TYR A 24 -21.54 -22.36 36.81
N LEU A 25 -21.15 -22.89 37.98
CA LEU A 25 -19.80 -22.72 38.53
C LEU A 25 -18.71 -23.21 37.58
N LYS A 26 -18.93 -24.34 36.91
CA LYS A 26 -18.01 -24.87 35.88
C LYS A 26 -17.85 -23.90 34.72
N ARG A 27 -18.93 -23.26 34.28
CA ARG A 27 -18.91 -22.25 33.22
C ARG A 27 -18.19 -20.98 33.67
N VAL A 28 -18.46 -20.52 34.89
CA VAL A 28 -17.80 -19.35 35.50
C VAL A 28 -16.29 -19.58 35.59
N LYS A 29 -15.85 -20.70 36.17
CA LYS A 29 -14.41 -21.04 36.26
C LYS A 29 -13.73 -21.07 34.89
N ARG A 30 -14.42 -21.57 33.86
CA ARG A 30 -13.88 -21.56 32.49
C ARG A 30 -13.72 -20.14 31.95
N LEU A 31 -14.70 -19.27 32.18
CA LEU A 31 -14.63 -17.87 31.75
C LEU A 31 -13.56 -17.09 32.53
N GLU A 32 -13.43 -17.32 33.83
CA GLU A 32 -12.37 -16.75 34.66
C GLU A 32 -11.00 -17.17 34.14
N HIS A 33 -10.79 -18.45 33.86
CA HIS A 33 -9.54 -18.94 33.29
C HIS A 33 -9.24 -18.30 31.92
N GLN A 34 -10.23 -18.18 31.05
CA GLN A 34 -10.09 -17.51 29.75
C GLN A 34 -9.72 -16.03 29.90
N LEU A 35 -10.33 -15.33 30.86
CA LEU A 35 -10.00 -13.94 31.15
C LEU A 35 -8.56 -13.79 31.64
N HIS A 36 -8.12 -14.64 32.59
CA HIS A 36 -6.76 -14.62 33.10
C HIS A 36 -5.74 -14.87 31.99
N GLU A 37 -6.00 -15.87 31.12
CA GLU A 37 -5.11 -16.16 30.00
C GLU A 37 -5.08 -15.00 28.99
N ARG A 38 -6.24 -14.39 28.68
CA ARG A 38 -6.31 -13.22 27.80
C ARG A 38 -5.54 -12.03 28.38
N LEU A 39 -5.65 -11.77 29.67
CA LEU A 39 -4.89 -10.69 30.34
C LEU A 39 -3.39 -10.96 30.30
N ARG A 40 -2.97 -12.20 30.54
CA ARG A 40 -1.57 -12.62 30.43
C ARG A 40 -1.04 -12.42 29.01
N LEU A 41 -1.76 -12.88 27.99
CA LEU A 41 -1.38 -12.71 26.59
C LEU A 41 -1.30 -11.24 26.21
N ASN A 42 -2.26 -10.42 26.62
CA ASN A 42 -2.24 -8.97 26.37
C ASN A 42 -1.01 -8.30 27.00
N LYS A 43 -0.60 -8.71 28.19
CA LYS A 43 0.60 -8.18 28.83
C LYS A 43 1.86 -8.55 28.03
N ILE A 44 2.02 -9.83 27.69
CA ILE A 44 3.16 -10.30 26.88
C ILE A 44 3.20 -9.59 25.54
N TYR A 45 2.05 -9.45 24.87
CA TYR A 45 1.95 -8.77 23.60
C TYR A 45 2.34 -7.30 23.72
N LYS A 46 1.83 -6.59 24.73
CA LYS A 46 2.19 -5.21 25.02
C LYS A 46 3.71 -5.06 25.21
N ASP A 47 4.31 -5.90 26.05
CA ASP A 47 5.75 -5.85 26.35
C ASP A 47 6.57 -6.12 25.09
N HIS A 48 6.21 -7.13 24.30
CA HIS A 48 6.84 -7.42 23.01
C HIS A 48 6.72 -6.25 22.02
N MET A 49 5.57 -5.59 21.95
CA MET A 49 5.39 -4.43 21.07
C MET A 49 6.28 -3.26 21.47
N TYR A 50 6.49 -3.01 22.77
CA TYR A 50 7.47 -2.02 23.23
C TYR A 50 8.88 -2.38 22.80
N GLU A 51 9.30 -3.65 22.98
CA GLU A 51 10.63 -4.10 22.57
C GLU A 51 10.87 -3.99 21.06
N VAL A 52 9.83 -4.17 20.24
CA VAL A 52 9.92 -3.98 18.78
C VAL A 52 10.12 -2.50 18.47
N VAL A 53 9.27 -1.63 19.01
CA VAL A 53 9.35 -0.18 18.79
C VAL A 53 10.70 0.38 19.23
N ASP A 54 11.20 -0.04 20.40
CA ASP A 54 12.50 0.41 20.90
C ASP A 54 13.66 -0.06 20.00
N ARG A 55 13.59 -1.30 19.50
CA ARG A 55 14.59 -1.82 18.56
C ARG A 55 14.56 -1.07 17.23
N GLU A 56 13.39 -0.82 16.68
CA GLU A 56 13.20 -0.05 15.44
C GLU A 56 13.72 1.37 15.61
N TYR A 57 13.37 2.04 16.72
CA TYR A 57 13.86 3.38 17.03
C TYR A 57 15.39 3.45 17.10
N VAL A 58 16.02 2.50 17.79
CA VAL A 58 17.49 2.45 17.89
C VAL A 58 18.14 2.14 16.54
N ALA A 59 17.55 1.22 15.76
CA ALA A 59 18.03 0.89 14.42
C ALA A 59 17.96 2.10 13.49
N GLU A 60 16.82 2.79 13.47
CA GLU A 60 16.59 3.98 12.65
C GLU A 60 17.55 5.11 13.01
N LYS A 61 17.74 5.36 14.31
CA LYS A 61 18.70 6.37 14.78
C LYS A 61 20.13 6.06 14.33
N LYS A 62 20.53 4.79 14.35
CA LYS A 62 21.85 4.34 13.85
C LYS A 62 21.95 4.46 12.34
N ALA A 63 20.90 4.09 11.61
CA ALA A 63 20.85 4.19 10.15
C ALA A 63 20.96 5.65 9.70
N ALA A 64 20.19 6.56 10.31
CA ALA A 64 20.25 7.99 10.01
C ALA A 64 21.64 8.60 10.30
N ALA A 65 22.28 8.20 11.41
CA ALA A 65 23.64 8.66 11.71
C ALA A 65 24.67 8.14 10.70
N LYS A 66 24.55 6.87 10.27
CA LYS A 66 25.41 6.27 9.26
C LYS A 66 25.24 6.95 7.90
N GLU A 67 24.00 7.16 7.48
CA GLU A 67 23.67 7.84 6.22
C GLU A 67 24.19 9.27 6.20
N PHE A 68 24.11 9.99 7.32
CA PHE A 68 24.66 11.34 7.42
C PHE A 68 26.18 11.36 7.21
N GLU A 69 26.92 10.44 7.84
CA GLU A 69 28.38 10.39 7.68
C GLU A 69 28.76 9.92 6.26
N GLU A 70 28.02 8.97 5.68
CA GLU A 70 28.22 8.53 4.29
C GLU A 70 28.03 9.69 3.30
N LYS A 71 26.94 10.45 3.43
CA LYS A 71 26.68 11.63 2.58
C LYS A 71 27.75 12.72 2.74
N LYS A 72 28.29 12.88 3.94
CA LYS A 72 29.37 13.83 4.19
C LYS A 72 30.66 13.40 3.48
N VAL A 73 31.01 12.12 3.52
CA VAL A 73 32.15 11.57 2.79
C VAL A 73 31.93 11.67 1.29
N GLU A 74 30.76 11.27 0.79
CA GLU A 74 30.38 11.37 -0.62
C GLU A 74 30.50 12.80 -1.14
N LEU A 75 30.03 13.79 -0.38
CA LEU A 75 30.15 15.19 -0.76
C LEU A 75 31.61 15.65 -0.85
N GLN A 76 32.46 15.21 0.09
CA GLN A 76 33.88 15.51 0.06
C GLN A 76 34.56 14.89 -1.16
N GLU A 77 34.28 13.62 -1.46
CA GLU A 77 34.80 12.90 -2.63
C GLU A 77 34.34 13.55 -3.94
N ASN A 78 33.07 13.94 -4.04
CA ASN A 78 32.54 14.67 -5.20
C ASN A 78 33.24 16.01 -5.40
N LEU A 79 33.48 16.79 -4.34
CA LEU A 79 34.22 18.05 -4.45
C LEU A 79 35.67 17.81 -4.92
N LEU A 80 36.34 16.79 -4.39
CA LEU A 80 37.68 16.41 -4.82
C LEU A 80 37.71 16.03 -6.31
N SER A 81 36.78 15.18 -6.75
CA SER A 81 36.63 14.79 -8.15
C SER A 81 36.40 16.00 -9.06
N ASP A 82 35.51 16.93 -8.66
CA ASP A 82 35.23 18.15 -9.42
C ASP A 82 36.48 19.03 -9.58
N PHE A 83 37.32 19.13 -8.54
CA PHE A 83 38.58 19.88 -8.62
C PHE A 83 39.62 19.16 -9.50
N GLU A 84 39.69 17.84 -9.44
CA GLU A 84 40.57 17.04 -10.30
C GLU A 84 40.17 17.16 -11.78
N ASP A 85 38.87 17.11 -12.08
CA ASP A 85 38.33 17.28 -13.43
C ASP A 85 38.57 18.70 -13.94
N LYS A 86 38.37 19.73 -13.11
CA LYS A 86 38.70 21.12 -13.47
C LYS A 86 40.18 21.29 -13.76
N ARG A 87 41.06 20.70 -12.94
CA ARG A 87 42.51 20.72 -13.18
C ARG A 87 42.83 20.07 -14.52
N LYS A 88 42.28 18.88 -14.78
CA LYS A 88 42.49 18.14 -16.03
C LYS A 88 41.95 18.90 -17.25
N MET A 89 40.81 19.58 -17.10
CA MET A 89 40.24 20.45 -18.12
C MET A 89 41.18 21.61 -18.45
N ILE A 90 41.69 22.32 -17.43
CA ILE A 90 42.66 23.41 -17.62
C ILE A 90 43.95 22.89 -18.28
N GLU A 91 44.46 21.74 -17.85
CA GLU A 91 45.63 21.10 -18.46
C GLU A 91 45.38 20.75 -19.93
N SER A 92 44.19 20.26 -20.26
CA SER A 92 43.78 19.94 -21.63
C SER A 92 43.62 21.19 -22.51
N GLU A 93 43.02 22.26 -21.98
CA GLU A 93 42.88 23.54 -22.67
C GLU A 93 44.24 24.18 -22.92
N ARG A 94 45.15 24.16 -21.93
CA ARG A 94 46.53 24.60 -22.08
C ARG A 94 47.25 23.80 -23.16
N HIS A 95 47.15 22.48 -23.15
CA HIS A 95 47.79 21.63 -24.15
C HIS A 95 47.23 21.89 -25.56
N SER A 96 45.91 22.06 -25.68
CA SER A 96 45.29 22.47 -26.94
C SER A 96 45.76 23.85 -27.40
N MET A 97 45.87 24.83 -26.51
CA MET A 97 46.41 26.15 -26.85
C MET A 97 47.87 26.08 -27.31
N GLU A 98 48.70 25.23 -26.72
CA GLU A 98 50.09 25.03 -27.17
C GLU A 98 50.17 24.38 -28.56
N LEU A 99 49.30 23.43 -28.87
CA LEU A 99 49.22 22.79 -30.19
C LEU A 99 48.61 23.69 -31.28
N ASN A 100 47.64 24.54 -30.90
CA ASN A 100 46.90 25.40 -31.83
C ASN A 100 47.41 26.86 -31.85
N GLY A 101 48.38 27.22 -31.01
CA GLY A 101 48.81 28.59 -30.73
C GLY A 101 49.76 29.23 -31.75
N ASP A 102 50.21 28.50 -32.77
CA ASP A 102 51.14 29.00 -33.79
C ASP A 102 50.44 29.67 -34.98
N SER A 103 49.39 30.45 -34.74
CA SER A 103 48.78 31.32 -35.75
C SER A 103 48.42 32.68 -35.16
N THR A 104 49.47 33.43 -34.82
CA THR A 104 49.41 34.87 -34.59
C THR A 104 49.27 35.68 -35.89
N GLU A 105 49.04 35.05 -37.04
CA GLU A 105 48.55 35.77 -38.21
C GLU A 105 47.03 35.94 -38.12
N VAL A 106 46.59 37.00 -37.42
CA VAL A 106 45.28 37.60 -37.66
C VAL A 106 45.29 38.19 -39.07
N LYS A 107 45.21 37.34 -40.10
CA LYS A 107 44.90 37.79 -41.45
C LYS A 107 43.50 38.39 -41.40
N PRO A 108 43.31 39.68 -41.73
CA PRO A 108 41.98 40.25 -41.86
C PRO A 108 41.17 39.35 -42.79
N MET A 109 39.98 38.94 -42.36
CA MET A 109 39.11 38.09 -43.16
C MET A 109 38.78 38.81 -44.47
N MET A 110 39.52 38.47 -45.52
CA MET A 110 39.40 39.04 -46.86
C MET A 110 38.03 38.60 -47.39
N LYS A 111 37.03 39.48 -47.31
CA LYS A 111 35.69 39.23 -47.83
C LYS A 111 35.75 39.17 -49.36
N ARG A 112 36.01 37.98 -49.89
CA ARG A 112 35.89 37.69 -51.32
C ARG A 112 34.41 37.67 -51.69
N ILE A 113 33.90 38.81 -52.12
CA ILE A 113 32.53 38.93 -52.63
C ILE A 113 32.48 38.16 -53.96
N LEU A 114 31.85 36.99 -53.97
CA LEU A 114 31.55 36.26 -55.20
C LEU A 114 30.38 36.99 -55.89
N ARG A 115 30.60 37.50 -57.10
CA ARG A 115 29.51 38.09 -57.90
C ARG A 115 28.50 36.99 -58.23
N ARG A 116 27.26 37.12 -57.73
CA ARG A 116 26.17 36.18 -57.99
C ARG A 116 25.80 36.19 -59.47
N ARG A 117 25.57 35.01 -60.06
CA ARG A 117 24.94 34.88 -61.39
C ARG A 117 23.44 35.14 -61.24
N ALA A 118 22.84 35.81 -62.22
CA ALA A 118 21.50 36.39 -62.17
C ALA A 118 20.32 35.39 -62.02
N ASN A 119 20.58 34.10 -61.83
CA ASN A 119 19.53 33.07 -61.75
C ASN A 119 19.68 32.12 -60.56
N GLU A 120 20.21 32.60 -59.43
CA GLU A 120 20.21 31.82 -58.19
C GLU A 120 19.13 32.37 -57.24
N PRO A 121 18.11 31.56 -56.87
CA PRO A 121 17.02 32.04 -56.02
C PRO A 121 17.55 32.49 -54.66
N ALA A 122 16.94 33.54 -54.10
CA ALA A 122 17.36 34.12 -52.82
C ALA A 122 17.37 33.04 -51.72
N PRO A 123 18.40 33.01 -50.85
CA PRO A 123 18.44 32.04 -49.77
C PRO A 123 17.24 32.27 -48.86
N ALA A 124 16.45 31.21 -48.68
CA ALA A 124 15.27 31.25 -47.82
C ALA A 124 15.65 31.70 -46.41
N PRO A 125 14.79 32.48 -45.73
CA PRO A 125 15.06 32.92 -44.37
C PRO A 125 15.21 31.69 -43.47
N GLU A 126 16.44 31.48 -43.02
CA GLU A 126 16.81 30.42 -42.10
C GLU A 126 15.95 30.56 -40.85
N LYS A 127 15.16 29.53 -40.54
CA LYS A 127 14.32 29.48 -39.36
C LYS A 127 15.21 29.62 -38.13
N ARG A 128 15.24 30.85 -37.60
CA ARG A 128 15.74 31.28 -36.29
C ARG A 128 15.84 30.08 -35.34
N ARG A 129 17.05 29.51 -35.20
CA ARG A 129 17.35 28.57 -34.13
C ARG A 129 16.99 29.28 -32.83
N LYS A 130 16.04 28.70 -32.08
CA LYS A 130 15.66 29.22 -30.77
C LYS A 130 16.91 29.18 -29.87
N PRO A 131 17.25 30.28 -29.17
CA PRO A 131 18.33 30.23 -28.18
C PRO A 131 17.98 29.17 -27.13
N LEU A 132 18.96 28.35 -26.73
CA LEU A 132 18.79 27.42 -25.62
C LEU A 132 18.54 28.26 -24.37
N ALA A 133 17.33 28.15 -23.80
CA ALA A 133 16.98 28.81 -22.57
C ALA A 133 17.67 28.09 -21.41
N THR A 134 18.79 28.62 -20.95
CA THR A 134 19.39 28.34 -19.63
C THR A 134 18.68 29.14 -18.54
N ALA A 135 17.36 29.05 -18.49
CA ALA A 135 16.56 29.56 -17.38
C ALA A 135 16.02 28.35 -16.63
N LEU A 136 16.47 28.14 -15.40
CA LEU A 136 15.83 27.22 -14.47
C LEU A 136 14.40 27.72 -14.25
N THR A 137 13.43 26.97 -14.78
CA THR A 137 12.01 27.23 -14.56
C THR A 137 11.67 26.78 -13.14
N PHE A 138 11.44 27.73 -12.23
CA PHE A 138 11.05 27.47 -10.84
C PHE A 138 9.55 27.17 -10.67
N MET A 139 8.81 27.13 -11.77
CA MET A 139 7.40 26.76 -11.79
C MET A 139 7.29 25.28 -12.13
N LEU A 140 6.45 24.55 -11.39
CA LEU A 140 6.08 23.19 -11.77
C LEU A 140 5.31 23.23 -13.09
N ASP A 141 5.48 22.19 -13.91
CA ASP A 141 4.68 22.03 -15.12
C ASP A 141 3.22 21.78 -14.73
N ASP A 142 2.27 22.26 -15.54
CA ASP A 142 0.82 22.12 -15.29
C ASP A 142 0.42 20.65 -15.04
N ARG A 143 1.16 19.71 -15.61
CA ARG A 143 0.94 18.27 -15.42
C ARG A 143 1.23 17.79 -14.01
N ASP A 144 2.26 18.34 -13.37
CA ASP A 144 2.66 17.99 -12.01
C ASP A 144 1.72 18.68 -11.01
N ILE A 145 1.33 19.93 -11.30
CA ILE A 145 0.28 20.64 -10.56
C ILE A 145 -1.03 19.84 -10.57
N ASP A 146 -1.46 19.34 -11.72
CA ASP A 146 -2.68 18.53 -11.86
C ASP A 146 -2.59 17.17 -11.18
N ALA A 147 -1.39 16.59 -11.09
CA ALA A 147 -1.15 15.33 -10.40
C ALA A 147 -1.26 15.52 -8.88
N ASP A 148 -0.66 16.57 -8.35
CA ASP A 148 -0.73 16.92 -6.94
C ASP A 148 -2.14 17.33 -6.52
N LEU A 149 -2.85 18.11 -7.34
CA LEU A 149 -4.26 18.45 -7.11
C LEU A 149 -5.15 17.18 -7.06
N ARG A 150 -4.86 16.18 -7.90
CA ARG A 150 -5.54 14.87 -7.84
C ARG A 150 -5.15 14.06 -6.61
N ALA A 151 -3.91 14.15 -6.14
CA ALA A 151 -3.47 13.49 -4.92
C ALA A 151 -4.13 14.11 -3.68
N ILE A 152 -4.22 15.44 -3.62
CA ILE A 152 -4.89 16.19 -2.55
C ILE A 152 -6.39 15.86 -2.52
N ALA A 153 -7.06 15.81 -3.67
CA ALA A 153 -8.47 15.42 -3.75
C ALA A 153 -8.73 13.95 -3.34
N ARG A 154 -7.72 13.08 -3.47
CA ARG A 154 -7.79 11.69 -2.98
C ARG A 154 -7.48 11.56 -1.49
N ALA A 155 -6.77 12.53 -0.91
CA ALA A 155 -6.41 12.58 0.50
C ALA A 155 -7.48 13.26 1.38
N GLU A 156 -8.56 13.78 0.80
CA GLU A 156 -9.72 14.22 1.57
C GLU A 156 -10.33 13.00 2.31
N PRO A 157 -10.41 13.01 3.65
CA PRO A 157 -11.07 11.94 4.37
C PRO A 157 -12.55 11.91 3.96
N PRO A 158 -13.16 10.73 3.80
CA PRO A 158 -14.57 10.65 3.40
C PRO A 158 -15.40 11.38 4.45
N ARG A 159 -16.09 12.46 4.02
CA ARG A 159 -17.11 13.14 4.83
C ARG A 159 -18.03 12.09 5.45
N ALA A 160 -18.14 12.14 6.77
CA ALA A 160 -19.02 11.27 7.53
C ALA A 160 -20.46 11.36 6.97
N PRO A 161 -21.18 10.23 6.83
CA PRO A 161 -22.57 10.25 6.41
C PRO A 161 -23.43 10.97 7.46
N PRO A 162 -24.52 11.65 7.05
CA PRO A 162 -25.36 12.40 7.96
C PRO A 162 -26.08 11.46 8.96
N PRO A 163 -26.34 11.93 10.20
CA PRO A 163 -27.00 11.10 11.20
C PRO A 163 -28.47 10.85 10.82
N PRO A 164 -29.00 9.63 11.03
CA PRO A 164 -30.41 9.34 10.80
C PRO A 164 -31.32 10.01 11.86
N PRO A 165 -32.58 10.33 11.53
CA PRO A 165 -33.49 11.07 12.40
C PRO A 165 -33.95 10.23 13.61
N PRO A 166 -34.37 10.89 14.72
CA PRO A 166 -34.66 10.19 15.97
C PRO A 166 -35.98 9.44 15.86
N ARG A 167 -35.96 8.11 16.02
CA ARG A 167 -37.18 7.32 16.19
C ARG A 167 -37.34 6.86 17.64
N LYS A 168 -38.57 7.04 18.10
CA LYS A 168 -39.04 6.93 19.48
C LYS A 168 -38.77 5.54 20.07
N ARG A 169 -38.33 5.55 21.33
CA ARG A 169 -38.11 4.36 22.17
C ARG A 169 -39.42 3.60 22.34
N LEU A 170 -39.41 2.31 22.04
CA LEU A 170 -40.26 1.33 22.71
C LEU A 170 -39.37 0.21 23.21
N SER A 171 -39.65 -0.14 24.46
CA SER A 171 -38.95 -1.08 25.31
C SER A 171 -39.16 -2.52 24.81
N SER A 172 -38.07 -3.26 24.64
CA SER A 172 -38.07 -4.71 24.76
C SER A 172 -36.66 -5.21 25.04
N ASN A 173 -36.53 -5.85 26.21
CA ASN A 173 -35.36 -6.59 26.65
C ASN A 173 -34.93 -7.62 25.60
N ASN A 174 -33.68 -7.52 25.15
CA ASN A 174 -32.83 -8.66 24.79
C ASN A 174 -31.39 -8.16 24.64
N CYS A 175 -30.58 -8.31 25.69
CA CYS A 175 -29.14 -8.08 25.63
C CYS A 175 -28.43 -9.39 25.28
N GLU A 176 -28.42 -9.75 24.00
CA GLU A 176 -27.38 -10.63 23.46
C GLU A 176 -26.24 -9.77 22.95
N SER A 177 -25.13 -9.80 23.68
CA SER A 177 -23.83 -9.31 23.22
C SER A 177 -23.39 -10.04 21.96
N PRO A 178 -22.68 -9.37 21.04
CA PRO A 178 -21.66 -10.03 20.25
C PRO A 178 -20.30 -9.45 20.64
N VAL A 179 -19.73 -9.98 21.72
CA VAL A 179 -18.28 -10.16 21.74
C VAL A 179 -18.00 -11.30 20.78
N ARG A 180 -17.70 -10.97 19.52
CA ARG A 180 -17.03 -11.87 18.58
C ARG A 180 -15.67 -11.28 18.27
N GLU A 181 -14.73 -11.49 19.20
CA GLU A 181 -13.34 -11.69 18.82
C GLU A 181 -13.29 -12.98 18.00
N ASN A 182 -13.18 -12.85 16.68
CA ASN A 182 -12.41 -13.72 15.78
C ASN A 182 -12.70 -13.34 14.32
N SER A 183 -11.73 -12.66 13.72
CA SER A 183 -11.23 -12.99 12.40
C SER A 183 -9.96 -12.18 12.23
N ASP A 184 -8.83 -12.87 12.10
CA ASP A 184 -7.68 -12.40 11.35
C ASP A 184 -8.09 -11.37 10.30
N THR A 185 -7.36 -10.25 10.20
CA THR A 185 -7.30 -9.53 8.93
C THR A 185 -6.96 -10.59 7.89
N THR A 186 -7.96 -11.00 7.09
CA THR A 186 -7.83 -12.09 6.13
C THR A 186 -6.60 -11.78 5.29
N ASP A 187 -5.52 -12.54 5.48
CA ASP A 187 -4.22 -12.23 4.87
C ASP A 187 -4.37 -12.37 3.36
N THR A 188 -4.70 -11.24 2.73
CA THR A 188 -5.15 -11.15 1.35
C THR A 188 -4.28 -10.18 0.61
N ARG A 189 -3.32 -10.71 -0.15
CA ARG A 189 -2.40 -9.93 -0.98
C ARG A 189 -2.12 -10.67 -2.28
N VAL A 190 -1.68 -9.92 -3.29
CA VAL A 190 -1.25 -10.48 -4.58
C VAL A 190 0.25 -10.24 -4.71
N GLU A 191 0.99 -11.31 -4.94
CA GLU A 191 2.44 -11.28 -5.23
C GLU A 191 2.71 -12.22 -6.41
N ASP A 192 3.51 -11.77 -7.38
CA ASP A 192 3.93 -12.55 -8.55
C ASP A 192 2.78 -13.26 -9.30
N GLY A 193 1.64 -12.59 -9.43
CA GLY A 193 0.46 -13.14 -10.11
C GLY A 193 -0.24 -14.30 -9.36
N LYS A 194 0.07 -14.48 -8.07
CA LYS A 194 -0.59 -15.43 -7.16
C LYS A 194 -1.37 -14.66 -6.10
N LEU A 195 -2.51 -15.21 -5.69
CA LEU A 195 -3.33 -14.64 -4.61
C LEU A 195 -3.03 -15.40 -3.32
N LEU A 196 -2.56 -14.70 -2.30
CA LEU A 196 -2.61 -15.18 -0.92
C LEU A 196 -4.00 -14.85 -0.36
N TYR A 197 -4.71 -15.84 0.17
CA TYR A 197 -5.97 -15.64 0.87
C TYR A 197 -6.11 -16.70 1.95
N ASP A 198 -6.41 -16.30 3.18
CA ASP A 198 -6.54 -17.21 4.33
C ASP A 198 -5.27 -18.10 4.50
N ARG A 199 -4.10 -17.45 4.42
CA ARG A 199 -2.75 -18.06 4.48
C ARG A 199 -2.48 -19.16 3.44
N ARG A 200 -3.22 -19.15 2.33
CA ARG A 200 -3.07 -20.12 1.24
C ARG A 200 -2.86 -19.43 -0.10
N TRP A 201 -1.92 -19.95 -0.87
CA TRP A 201 -1.64 -19.48 -2.22
C TRP A 201 -2.62 -20.09 -3.23
N TYR A 202 -3.16 -19.23 -4.08
CA TYR A 202 -4.03 -19.55 -5.20
C TYR A 202 -3.40 -19.10 -6.51
N HIS A 203 -3.58 -19.89 -7.55
CA HIS A 203 -3.02 -19.63 -8.89
C HIS A 203 -4.12 -19.66 -9.97
N ARG A 204 -3.79 -19.10 -11.13
CA ARG A 204 -4.63 -19.20 -12.34
C ARG A 204 -4.90 -20.67 -12.68
N GLY A 205 -6.14 -20.97 -13.07
CA GLY A 205 -6.65 -22.30 -13.40
C GLY A 205 -7.21 -23.07 -12.22
N GLN A 206 -7.04 -22.60 -10.97
CA GLN A 206 -7.47 -23.36 -9.80
C GLN A 206 -8.99 -23.31 -9.59
N SER A 207 -9.58 -24.47 -9.28
CA SER A 207 -10.99 -24.64 -8.92
C SER A 207 -11.26 -24.16 -7.49
N VAL A 208 -12.20 -23.23 -7.33
CA VAL A 208 -12.57 -22.62 -6.06
C VAL A 208 -14.09 -22.47 -5.91
N TYR A 209 -14.56 -22.41 -4.67
CA TYR A 209 -15.90 -21.98 -4.32
C TYR A 209 -15.88 -20.54 -3.88
N VAL A 210 -16.71 -19.71 -4.49
CA VAL A 210 -16.90 -18.31 -4.12
C VAL A 210 -18.22 -18.20 -3.36
N SER A 211 -18.21 -17.53 -2.21
CA SER A 211 -19.41 -17.24 -1.41
C SER A 211 -19.44 -15.76 -1.03
N SER A 212 -20.59 -15.10 -1.23
CA SER A 212 -20.84 -13.75 -0.72
C SER A 212 -21.40 -13.83 0.70
N THR A 213 -20.90 -12.99 1.60
CA THR A 213 -21.32 -12.95 3.02
C THR A 213 -22.59 -12.09 3.21
N GLY A 214 -23.01 -11.34 2.18
CA GLY A 214 -24.33 -10.70 2.08
C GLY A 214 -25.26 -11.52 1.19
N ARG A 215 -26.56 -11.54 1.49
CA ARG A 215 -27.65 -12.35 0.86
C ARG A 215 -27.85 -12.22 -0.67
N GLU A 216 -26.89 -11.69 -1.41
CA GLU A 216 -27.03 -11.35 -2.83
C GLU A 216 -26.61 -12.50 -3.77
N LEU A 217 -25.66 -13.36 -3.39
CA LEU A 217 -25.19 -14.45 -4.28
C LEU A 217 -24.86 -15.72 -3.48
N GLY A 218 -25.58 -16.81 -3.78
CA GLY A 218 -25.32 -18.13 -3.21
C GLY A 218 -23.91 -18.66 -3.55
N ARG A 219 -23.42 -19.64 -2.78
CA ARG A 219 -22.11 -20.27 -3.01
C ARG A 219 -22.09 -20.94 -4.39
N PHE A 220 -21.12 -20.60 -5.24
CA PHE A 220 -20.99 -21.19 -6.57
C PHE A 220 -19.55 -21.68 -6.87
N PRO A 221 -19.39 -22.74 -7.69
CA PRO A 221 -18.09 -23.20 -8.16
C PRO A 221 -17.59 -22.32 -9.32
N ALA A 222 -16.30 -21.98 -9.29
CA ALA A 222 -15.63 -21.23 -10.35
C ALA A 222 -14.14 -21.60 -10.45
N HIS A 223 -13.49 -21.22 -11.55
CA HIS A 223 -12.05 -21.35 -11.75
C HIS A 223 -11.40 -19.98 -11.83
N ILE A 224 -10.23 -19.80 -11.22
CA ILE A 224 -9.49 -18.53 -11.29
C ILE A 224 -8.96 -18.33 -12.72
N HIS A 225 -9.46 -17.33 -13.43
CA HIS A 225 -9.08 -17.04 -14.81
C HIS A 225 -7.88 -16.08 -14.89
N ALA A 226 -7.85 -15.02 -14.08
CA ALA A 226 -6.75 -14.07 -14.04
C ALA A 226 -6.65 -13.44 -12.64
N ILE A 227 -5.45 -13.05 -12.25
CA ILE A 227 -5.15 -12.37 -10.98
C ILE A 227 -4.46 -11.06 -11.36
N THR A 228 -4.96 -9.95 -10.83
CA THR A 228 -4.39 -8.60 -10.97
C THR A 228 -4.22 -7.99 -9.58
N ASP A 229 -3.46 -6.91 -9.46
CA ASP A 229 -3.13 -6.30 -8.16
C ASP A 229 -4.34 -5.66 -7.46
N GLU A 230 -5.44 -5.42 -8.18
CA GLU A 230 -6.67 -4.85 -7.62
C GLU A 230 -7.82 -5.86 -7.49
N ALA A 231 -7.84 -6.89 -8.34
CA ALA A 231 -8.96 -7.82 -8.47
C ALA A 231 -8.55 -9.19 -9.04
N ILE A 232 -9.37 -10.19 -8.75
CA ILE A 232 -9.31 -11.48 -9.43
C ILE A 232 -10.50 -11.66 -10.35
N TRP A 233 -10.27 -12.38 -11.45
CA TRP A 233 -11.31 -12.79 -12.38
C TRP A 233 -11.56 -14.28 -12.20
N VAL A 234 -12.79 -14.64 -11.84
CA VAL A 234 -13.21 -16.03 -11.73
C VAL A 234 -14.22 -16.37 -12.83
N LYS A 235 -14.08 -17.55 -13.42
CA LYS A 235 -14.97 -18.07 -14.45
C LYS A 235 -15.87 -19.13 -13.84
N LYS A 236 -17.18 -18.91 -13.83
CA LYS A 236 -18.17 -19.90 -13.41
C LYS A 236 -18.20 -21.09 -14.37
N THR A 237 -18.84 -22.18 -13.93
CA THR A 237 -19.18 -23.32 -14.79
C THR A 237 -19.99 -22.92 -16.03
N ASN A 238 -20.80 -21.87 -15.91
CA ASN A 238 -21.65 -21.36 -17.00
C ASN A 238 -20.90 -20.40 -17.93
N LEU A 239 -19.56 -20.41 -17.92
CA LEU A 239 -18.66 -19.56 -18.71
C LEU A 239 -18.69 -18.05 -18.40
N GLU A 240 -19.62 -17.60 -17.55
CA GLU A 240 -19.70 -16.23 -17.02
C GLU A 240 -18.42 -15.87 -16.24
N ARG A 241 -17.87 -14.69 -16.52
CA ARG A 241 -16.70 -14.13 -15.82
C ARG A 241 -17.15 -13.11 -14.79
N ILE A 242 -16.69 -13.27 -13.56
CA ILE A 242 -17.00 -12.39 -12.45
C ILE A 242 -15.71 -11.77 -11.94
N ARG A 243 -15.74 -10.46 -11.76
CA ARG A 243 -14.65 -9.69 -11.15
C ARG A 243 -14.90 -9.59 -9.64
N ILE A 244 -13.93 -10.03 -8.85
CA ILE A 244 -13.94 -9.92 -7.39
C ILE A 244 -12.77 -9.03 -6.98
N TYR A 245 -13.05 -7.93 -6.31
CA TYR A 245 -11.99 -7.03 -5.85
C TYR A 245 -11.27 -7.62 -4.65
N ILE A 246 -9.95 -7.40 -4.55
CA ILE A 246 -9.16 -7.85 -3.39
C ILE A 246 -9.69 -7.21 -2.10
N SER A 247 -10.14 -5.95 -2.16
CA SER A 247 -10.79 -5.27 -1.04
C SER A 247 -12.07 -5.98 -0.55
N GLN A 248 -12.78 -6.71 -1.41
CA GLN A 248 -13.96 -7.49 -1.03
C GLN A 248 -13.57 -8.79 -0.30
N LEU A 249 -12.44 -9.38 -0.67
CA LEU A 249 -11.85 -10.56 -0.01
C LEU A 249 -11.26 -10.18 1.35
N ALA A 250 -10.46 -9.10 1.40
CA ALA A 250 -9.86 -8.61 2.64
C ALA A 250 -10.90 -8.21 3.70
N ARG A 251 -12.01 -7.58 3.27
CA ARG A 251 -13.14 -7.19 4.13
C ARG A 251 -14.10 -8.34 4.44
N GLY A 252 -13.85 -9.55 3.94
CA GLY A 252 -14.72 -10.71 4.17
C GLY A 252 -16.12 -10.62 3.54
N LYS A 253 -16.34 -9.68 2.60
CA LYS A 253 -17.61 -9.58 1.85
C LYS A 253 -17.77 -10.75 0.88
N VAL A 254 -16.66 -11.20 0.32
CA VAL A 254 -16.57 -12.38 -0.54
C VAL A 254 -15.53 -13.30 0.06
N THR A 255 -15.79 -14.60 0.04
CA THR A 255 -14.86 -15.62 0.56
C THR A 255 -14.61 -16.68 -0.50
N ILE A 256 -13.38 -17.20 -0.52
CA ILE A 256 -12.92 -18.20 -1.50
C ILE A 256 -12.39 -19.42 -0.77
N LYS A 257 -12.80 -20.62 -1.19
CA LYS A 257 -12.28 -21.90 -0.67
C LYS A 257 -11.86 -22.80 -1.81
N ARG A 258 -10.71 -23.49 -1.68
CA ARG A 258 -10.29 -24.51 -2.65
C ARG A 258 -11.36 -25.59 -2.80
N ARG A 259 -11.63 -25.96 -4.05
CA ARG A 259 -12.35 -27.20 -4.38
C ARG A 259 -11.29 -28.28 -4.57
N ALA A 260 -11.34 -29.33 -3.76
CA ALA A 260 -10.59 -30.55 -4.09
C ALA A 260 -11.14 -31.08 -5.42
N SER A 261 -10.24 -31.32 -6.37
CA SER A 261 -10.56 -32.00 -7.63
C SER A 261 -10.86 -33.46 -7.38
#